data_AF-X0SUY6-F1
#
_entry.id   AF-X0SUY6-F1
#
_cell.length_a   1.000
_cell.length_b   1.000
_cell.length_c   1.000
_cell.angle_alpha   90.00
_cell.angle_beta   90.00
_cell.angle_gamma   90.00
#
_symmetry.space_group_name_H-M   'P 1'
#
loop_
_entity.id
_entity.type
_entity.pdbx_description
1 polymer ?
#
loop_
_entity_poly.entity_id
_entity_poly.type
_entity_poly.pdbx_seq_one_letter_code
_entity_poly.pdbx_strand_id
1 'polypeptide(L)'
;MLTSLGPHMPEIKLAADPVFHLFGFPVGNGVIAVWITIIFLVGFSYLFTRRMKVIPGRLQAIFEFMPLWVYSICRSVAGEENVRRVFPIAATIFAFVGFNAWLSLLPGFESIVVHTAEGEVPLIRPANTDINMPLALALVSIGIVQFYIIKGLGVRKGIGALVGLIEGAVGFIDVVSLTFR
;
A
#
# COMPACT_ATOMS: atom_id res chain seq x y z
N MET A 1 17.26 36.18 27.07
CA MET A 1 15.95 35.70 27.56
C MET A 1 14.83 36.09 26.57
N LEU A 2 14.99 35.89 25.25
CA LEU A 2 14.00 36.23 24.20
C LEU A 2 14.24 35.45 22.88
N THR A 3 14.36 34.11 22.90
CA THR A 3 14.65 33.33 21.67
C THR A 3 13.73 32.12 21.41
N SER A 4 12.57 31.97 22.06
CA SER A 4 11.71 30.79 21.85
C SER A 4 10.26 31.07 21.43
N LEU A 5 9.92 32.27 20.94
CA LEU A 5 8.58 32.61 20.44
C LEU A 5 8.51 32.58 18.91
N GLY A 6 9.13 31.57 18.28
CA GLY A 6 8.72 31.17 16.93
C GLY A 6 7.50 30.26 17.07
N PRO A 7 6.50 30.29 16.15
CA PRO A 7 5.46 29.27 16.13
C PRO A 7 6.17 27.91 16.13
N HIS A 8 5.85 27.05 17.11
CA HIS A 8 6.35 25.68 17.14
C HIS A 8 5.94 25.03 15.82
N MET A 9 6.84 25.01 14.85
CA MET A 9 6.61 24.29 13.61
C MET A 9 6.53 22.83 14.02
N PRO A 10 5.40 22.14 13.79
CA PRO A 10 5.40 20.69 13.95
C PRO A 10 6.53 20.17 13.06
N GLU A 11 7.54 19.54 13.66
CA GLU A 11 8.58 18.88 12.88
C GLU A 11 7.88 17.87 11.98
N ILE A 12 7.90 18.14 10.67
CA ILE A 12 7.39 17.21 9.67
C ILE A 12 8.40 16.07 9.60
N LYS A 13 8.24 15.10 10.51
CA LYS A 13 9.04 13.88 10.53
C LYS A 13 8.60 12.97 9.39
N LEU A 14 9.32 13.06 8.27
CA LEU A 14 9.06 12.32 7.04
C LEU A 14 9.29 10.81 7.17
N ALA A 15 10.07 10.38 8.16
CA ALA A 15 10.39 8.99 8.44
C ALA A 15 9.90 8.56 9.82
N ALA A 16 9.53 7.29 9.96
CA ALA A 16 9.12 6.72 11.24
C ALA A 16 10.27 6.74 12.25
N ASP A 17 10.03 7.30 13.44
CA ASP A 17 10.97 7.23 14.56
C ASP A 17 11.13 5.75 15.01
N PRO A 18 12.37 5.28 15.24
CA PRO A 18 12.63 3.94 15.72
C PRO A 18 12.18 3.82 17.18
N VAL A 19 11.33 2.84 17.50
CA VAL A 19 10.84 2.60 18.88
C VAL A 19 11.51 1.42 19.55
N PHE A 20 12.04 0.47 18.79
CA PHE A 20 12.87 -0.60 19.33
C PHE A 20 13.89 -1.09 18.31
N HIS A 21 15.00 -1.63 18.82
CA HIS A 21 16.00 -2.30 18.00
C HIS A 21 15.79 -3.81 18.06
N LEU A 22 15.46 -4.43 16.93
CA LEU A 22 15.33 -5.88 16.81
C LEU A 22 16.55 -6.43 16.06
N PHE A 23 17.36 -7.28 16.70
CA PHE A 23 18.57 -7.86 16.10
C PHE A 23 19.54 -6.82 15.47
N GLY A 24 19.63 -5.62 16.05
CA GLY A 24 20.47 -4.53 15.54
C GLY A 24 19.82 -3.66 14.46
N PHE A 25 18.59 -3.97 14.02
CA PHE A 25 17.83 -3.13 13.09
C PHE A 25 16.84 -2.22 13.82
N PRO A 26 16.82 -0.90 13.52
CA PRO A 26 15.80 0.02 14.03
C PRO A 26 14.42 -0.33 13.45
N VAL A 27 13.47 -0.71 14.30
CA VAL A 27 12.08 -0.94 13.92
C VAL A 27 11.27 0.30 14.27
N GLY A 28 10.79 0.98 13.24
CA GLY A 28 9.95 2.18 13.37
C GLY A 28 8.49 1.86 13.63
N ASN A 29 7.76 2.83 14.19
CA ASN A 29 6.34 2.71 14.51
C ASN A 29 5.44 2.33 13.33
N GLY A 30 5.80 2.78 12.12
CA GLY A 30 5.11 2.39 10.89
C GLY A 30 5.21 0.89 10.58
N VAL A 31 6.28 0.22 11.00
CA VAL A 31 6.43 -1.24 10.80
C VAL A 31 5.41 -2.00 11.65
N ILE A 32 5.18 -1.56 12.89
CA ILE A 32 4.16 -2.15 13.78
C ILE A 32 2.78 -2.03 13.16
N ALA A 33 2.44 -0.85 12.64
CA ALA A 33 1.17 -0.62 11.94
C ALA A 33 0.99 -1.56 10.75
N VAL A 34 2.03 -1.80 9.96
CA VAL A 34 1.99 -2.77 8.84
C VAL A 34 1.74 -4.19 9.33
N TRP A 35 2.42 -4.63 10.39
CA TRP A 35 2.17 -5.97 10.94
C TRP A 35 0.74 -6.14 11.45
N ILE A 36 0.18 -5.13 12.12
CA ILE A 36 -1.21 -5.12 12.56
C ILE A 36 -2.14 -5.25 11.34
N THR A 37 -1.92 -4.46 10.29
CA THR A 37 -2.70 -4.52 9.05
C THR A 37 -2.60 -5.89 8.40
N ILE A 38 -1.41 -6.50 8.34
CA ILE A 38 -1.21 -7.84 7.76
C ILE A 38 -1.98 -8.90 8.57
N ILE A 39 -1.84 -8.90 9.90
CA ILE A 39 -2.54 -9.86 10.77
C ILE A 39 -4.04 -9.70 10.62
N PHE A 40 -4.53 -8.46 10.61
CA PHE A 40 -5.95 -8.16 10.41
C PHE A 40 -6.43 -8.67 9.05
N LEU A 41 -5.70 -8.39 7.98
CA LEU A 41 -6.06 -8.76 6.62
C LEU A 41 -6.07 -10.28 6.43
N VAL A 42 -5.08 -10.99 6.97
CA VAL A 42 -5.05 -12.46 6.95
C VAL A 42 -6.20 -13.04 7.78
N GLY A 43 -6.44 -12.52 8.98
CA GLY A 43 -7.55 -12.94 9.85
C GLY A 43 -8.92 -12.71 9.20
N PHE A 44 -9.12 -11.52 8.62
CA PHE A 44 -10.32 -11.15 7.89
C PHE A 44 -10.53 -12.06 6.69
N SER A 45 -9.52 -12.19 5.80
CA SER A 45 -9.60 -13.05 4.62
C SER A 45 -9.95 -14.48 5.00
N TYR A 46 -9.33 -15.01 6.07
CA TYR A 46 -9.59 -16.35 6.54
C TYR A 46 -10.99 -16.55 7.11
N LEU A 47 -11.48 -15.59 7.91
CA LEU A 47 -12.83 -15.65 8.49
C LEU A 47 -13.90 -15.67 7.40
N PHE A 48 -13.74 -14.86 6.36
CA PHE A 48 -14.70 -14.74 5.26
C PHE A 48 -14.61 -15.88 4.23
N THR A 49 -13.44 -16.52 4.08
CA THR A 49 -13.26 -17.66 3.15
C THR A 49 -13.62 -19.02 3.77
N ARG A 50 -13.56 -19.16 5.10
CA ARG A 50 -13.83 -20.44 5.81
C ARG A 50 -15.24 -21.02 5.65
N ARG A 51 -16.22 -20.23 5.24
CA ARG A 51 -17.65 -20.64 5.17
C ARG A 51 -18.26 -20.45 3.77
N MET A 52 -17.45 -20.34 2.73
CA MET A 52 -17.94 -20.15 1.36
C MET A 52 -18.73 -21.37 0.86
N LYS A 53 -19.90 -21.11 0.28
CA LYS A 53 -20.75 -22.11 -0.36
C LYS A 53 -20.72 -21.92 -1.87
N VAL A 54 -20.94 -22.98 -2.65
CA VAL A 54 -20.97 -22.90 -4.12
C VAL A 54 -22.10 -21.99 -4.63
N ILE A 55 -23.24 -21.97 -3.92
CA ILE A 55 -24.32 -21.00 -4.16
C ILE A 55 -24.17 -19.88 -3.13
N PRO A 56 -23.82 -18.65 -3.55
CA PRO A 56 -23.51 -17.57 -2.61
C PRO A 56 -24.77 -17.10 -1.87
N GLY A 57 -24.65 -16.97 -0.55
CA GLY A 57 -25.63 -16.24 0.25
C GLY A 57 -25.51 -14.72 0.08
N ARG A 58 -26.46 -13.95 0.63
CA ARG A 58 -26.50 -12.48 0.49
C ARG A 58 -25.20 -11.78 0.94
N LEU A 59 -24.61 -12.21 2.06
CA LEU A 59 -23.34 -11.67 2.56
C LEU A 59 -22.16 -12.09 1.68
N GLN A 60 -22.10 -13.37 1.27
CA GLN A 60 -21.06 -13.87 0.38
C GLN A 60 -21.04 -13.11 -0.96
N ALA A 61 -22.20 -12.79 -1.52
CA ALA A 61 -22.29 -12.02 -2.75
C ALA A 61 -21.65 -10.62 -2.64
N ILE A 62 -21.80 -9.93 -1.50
CA ILE A 62 -21.15 -8.63 -1.26
C ILE A 62 -19.64 -8.79 -1.19
N PHE A 63 -19.14 -9.81 -0.48
CA PHE A 63 -17.71 -10.04 -0.32
C PHE A 63 -17.05 -10.63 -1.57
N GLU A 64 -17.78 -11.34 -2.43
CA GLU A 64 -17.30 -11.83 -3.73
C GLU A 64 -17.30 -10.75 -4.80
N PHE A 65 -18.22 -9.77 -4.70
CA PHE A 65 -18.30 -8.66 -5.65
C PHE A 65 -16.96 -7.92 -5.75
N MET A 66 -16.31 -7.61 -4.63
CA MET A 66 -15.08 -6.83 -4.63
C MET A 66 -13.90 -7.56 -5.31
N PRO A 67 -13.53 -8.81 -4.94
CA PRO A 67 -12.52 -9.57 -5.67
C PRO A 67 -12.88 -9.80 -7.14
N LEU A 68 -14.16 -10.02 -7.45
CA LEU A 68 -14.61 -10.19 -8.85
C LEU A 68 -14.44 -8.90 -9.65
N TRP A 69 -14.71 -7.75 -9.05
CA TRP A 69 -14.48 -6.44 -9.65
C TRP A 69 -12.99 -6.22 -9.94
N VAL A 70 -12.11 -6.52 -8.97
CA VAL A 70 -10.66 -6.46 -9.19
C VAL A 70 -10.22 -7.42 -10.29
N TYR A 71 -10.75 -8.66 -10.29
CA TYR A 71 -10.49 -9.63 -11.35
C TYR A 71 -10.90 -9.11 -12.74
N SER A 72 -12.03 -8.42 -12.83
CA SER A 72 -12.54 -7.85 -14.08
C SER A 72 -11.62 -6.76 -14.64
N ILE A 73 -11.06 -5.91 -13.77
CA ILE A 73 -10.06 -4.89 -14.15
C ILE A 73 -8.78 -5.57 -14.61
N CYS A 74 -8.29 -6.57 -13.87
CA CYS A 74 -7.11 -7.32 -14.28
C CYS A 74 -7.32 -8.01 -15.63
N ARG A 75 -8.51 -8.54 -15.89
CA ARG A 75 -8.87 -9.18 -17.16
C ARG A 75 -8.90 -8.17 -18.31
N SER A 76 -9.44 -6.97 -18.12
CA SER A 76 -9.48 -5.94 -19.16
C SER A 76 -8.10 -5.37 -19.50
N VAL A 77 -7.18 -5.34 -18.52
CA VAL A 77 -5.83 -4.78 -18.70
C VAL A 77 -4.83 -5.84 -19.17
N ALA A 78 -4.79 -7.01 -18.54
CA ALA A 78 -3.78 -8.04 -18.80
C ALA A 78 -4.21 -9.11 -19.82
N GLY A 79 -5.49 -9.15 -20.17
CA GLY A 79 -6.08 -10.18 -21.02
C GLY A 79 -6.30 -11.52 -20.29
N GLU A 80 -7.06 -12.41 -20.93
CA GLU A 80 -7.47 -13.73 -20.39
C GLU A 80 -6.29 -14.63 -20.01
N GLU A 81 -5.19 -14.54 -20.75
CA GLU A 81 -4.05 -15.43 -20.57
C GLU A 81 -3.27 -15.10 -19.29
N ASN A 82 -3.16 -13.81 -18.95
CA ASN A 82 -2.32 -13.34 -17.86
C ASN A 82 -3.09 -12.96 -16.59
N VAL A 83 -4.43 -12.85 -16.65
CA VAL A 83 -5.25 -12.45 -15.50
C VAL A 83 -5.02 -13.33 -14.27
N ARG A 84 -4.86 -14.65 -14.44
CA ARG A 84 -4.62 -15.59 -13.31
C ARG A 84 -3.30 -15.34 -12.59
N ARG A 85 -2.31 -14.73 -13.27
CA ARG A 85 -1.01 -14.38 -12.70
C ARG A 85 -1.03 -12.99 -12.05
N VAL A 86 -1.70 -12.03 -12.67
CA VAL A 86 -1.75 -10.64 -12.21
C VAL A 86 -2.75 -10.46 -11.05
N PHE A 87 -3.86 -11.19 -11.09
CA PHE A 87 -4.95 -11.04 -10.12
C PHE A 87 -4.50 -11.18 -8.65
N PRO A 88 -3.74 -12.22 -8.23
CA PRO A 88 -3.34 -12.35 -6.83
C PRO A 88 -2.47 -11.18 -6.32
N ILE A 89 -1.64 -10.62 -7.19
CA ILE A 89 -0.78 -9.47 -6.86
C ILE A 89 -1.64 -8.21 -6.74
N ALA A 90 -2.47 -7.94 -7.75
CA ALA A 90 -3.36 -6.78 -7.75
C ALA A 90 -4.36 -6.82 -6.58
N ALA A 91 -4.94 -7.99 -6.29
CA ALA A 91 -5.89 -8.17 -5.20
C ALA A 91 -5.24 -7.97 -3.83
N THR A 92 -4.02 -8.47 -3.61
CA THR A 92 -3.31 -8.28 -2.33
C THR A 92 -2.87 -6.84 -2.14
N ILE A 93 -2.34 -6.19 -3.18
CA ILE A 93 -2.00 -4.76 -3.15
C ILE A 93 -3.25 -3.91 -2.86
N PHE A 94 -4.33 -4.13 -3.60
CA PHE A 94 -5.59 -3.41 -3.42
C PHE A 94 -6.17 -3.59 -2.02
N ALA A 95 -6.25 -4.84 -1.55
CA ALA A 95 -6.74 -5.12 -0.20
C ALA A 95 -5.82 -4.49 0.84
N PHE A 96 -4.50 -4.63 0.73
CA PHE A 96 -3.56 -4.05 1.67
C PHE A 96 -3.71 -2.52 1.75
N VAL A 97 -3.65 -1.81 0.63
CA VAL A 97 -3.78 -0.34 0.60
C VAL A 97 -5.14 0.10 1.11
N GLY A 98 -6.22 -0.56 0.66
CA GLY A 98 -7.57 -0.26 1.09
C GLY A 98 -7.72 -0.44 2.60
N PHE A 99 -7.49 -1.64 3.13
CA PHE A 99 -7.60 -1.92 4.56
C PHE A 99 -6.66 -1.06 5.39
N ASN A 100 -5.45 -0.79 4.94
CA ASN A 100 -4.53 0.11 5.64
C ASN A 100 -5.11 1.53 5.76
N ALA A 101 -5.73 2.04 4.69
CA ALA A 101 -6.41 3.34 4.73
C ALA A 101 -7.60 3.33 5.69
N TRP A 102 -8.42 2.27 5.70
CA TRP A 102 -9.56 2.16 6.62
C TRP A 102 -9.12 2.00 8.08
N LEU A 103 -8.10 1.19 8.36
CA LEU A 103 -7.57 0.97 9.71
C LEU A 103 -6.94 2.24 10.29
N SER A 104 -6.31 3.06 9.45
CA SER A 104 -5.73 4.34 9.89
C SER A 104 -6.74 5.33 10.49
N LEU A 105 -8.04 5.14 10.22
CA LEU A 105 -9.12 5.98 10.78
C LEU A 105 -9.59 5.51 12.16
N LEU A 106 -9.15 4.33 12.63
CA LEU A 106 -9.59 3.79 13.90
C LEU A 106 -8.94 4.51 15.10
N PRO A 107 -9.69 4.74 16.19
CA PRO A 107 -9.11 5.22 17.44
C PRO A 107 -8.08 4.19 17.93
N GLY A 108 -6.82 4.61 18.02
CA GLY A 108 -5.66 3.75 18.26
C GLY A 108 -4.48 4.11 17.36
N PHE A 109 -4.75 4.47 16.09
CA PHE A 109 -3.77 5.06 15.18
C PHE A 109 -3.59 6.55 15.53
N GLU A 110 -2.35 7.00 15.67
CA GLU A 110 -1.93 8.36 16.09
C GLU A 110 -2.38 8.83 17.48
N SER A 111 -3.40 8.20 18.08
CA SER A 111 -3.98 8.59 19.37
C SER A 111 -3.19 8.11 20.60
N ILE A 112 -2.36 7.07 20.46
CA ILE A 112 -1.54 6.56 21.57
C ILE A 112 -0.13 7.10 21.40
N VAL A 113 0.24 8.05 22.24
CA VAL A 113 1.53 8.73 22.22
C VAL A 113 2.41 8.17 23.32
N VAL A 114 3.68 7.88 23.01
CA VAL A 114 4.70 7.55 24.01
C VAL A 114 5.68 8.70 24.13
N HIS A 115 5.95 9.08 25.38
CA HIS A 115 6.96 10.07 25.71
C HIS A 115 8.34 9.41 25.61
N THR A 116 9.08 9.76 24.56
CA THR A 116 10.49 9.43 24.41
C THR A 116 11.34 10.63 24.86
N ALA A 117 12.63 10.43 25.14
CA ALA A 117 13.56 11.49 25.54
C ALA A 117 13.65 12.69 24.55
N GLU A 118 13.17 12.51 23.32
CA GLU A 118 13.18 13.50 22.22
C GLU A 118 11.79 14.09 21.91
N GLY A 119 10.74 13.71 22.66
CA GLY A 119 9.38 14.25 22.49
C GLY A 119 8.26 13.20 22.52
N GLU A 120 7.06 13.67 22.25
CA GLU A 120 5.83 12.87 22.11
C GLU A 120 5.77 12.22 20.72
N VAL A 121 5.89 10.89 20.65
CA VAL A 121 5.85 10.15 19.39
C VAL A 121 4.64 9.20 19.38
N PRO A 122 3.79 9.20 18.34
CA PRO A 122 2.69 8.25 18.22
C PRO A 122 3.22 6.83 18.06
N LEU A 123 2.78 5.90 18.91
CA LEU A 123 3.17 4.49 18.89
C LEU A 123 2.76 3.76 17.61
N ILE A 124 1.56 4.06 17.12
CA ILE A 124 1.02 3.46 15.90
C ILE A 124 0.84 4.59 14.90
N ARG A 125 1.84 4.77 14.05
CA ARG A 125 1.77 5.70 12.94
C ARG A 125 1.15 5.00 11.72
N PRO A 126 0.12 5.57 11.08
CA PRO A 126 -0.47 5.01 9.87
C PRO A 126 0.58 4.78 8.78
N ALA A 127 0.61 3.57 8.24
CA ALA A 127 1.60 3.19 7.22
C ALA A 127 1.46 4.00 5.91
N ASN A 128 0.32 4.64 5.66
CA ASN A 128 0.11 5.53 4.50
C ASN A 128 0.73 6.93 4.68
N THR A 129 1.07 7.34 5.90
CA THR A 129 1.71 8.65 6.16
C THR A 129 3.23 8.62 6.01
N ASP A 130 3.83 7.42 5.94
CA ASP A 130 5.25 7.22 5.69
C ASP A 130 5.52 7.03 4.19
N ILE A 131 6.43 7.82 3.61
CA ILE A 131 6.82 7.71 2.19
C ILE A 131 7.36 6.33 1.82
N ASN A 132 7.97 5.65 2.78
CA ASN A 132 8.60 4.34 2.58
C ASN A 132 7.61 3.27 2.13
N MET A 133 6.36 3.32 2.59
CA MET A 133 5.38 2.27 2.31
C MET A 133 4.82 2.34 0.89
N PRO A 134 4.32 3.49 0.39
CA PRO A 134 3.97 3.62 -1.02
C PRO A 134 5.14 3.36 -1.95
N LEU A 135 6.36 3.82 -1.59
CA LEU A 135 7.55 3.61 -2.40
C LEU A 135 7.93 2.13 -2.49
N ALA A 136 7.93 1.41 -1.37
CA ALA A 136 8.20 -0.03 -1.35
C ALA A 136 7.18 -0.79 -2.21
N LEU A 137 5.89 -0.45 -2.09
CA LEU A 137 4.83 -1.06 -2.86
C LEU A 137 4.96 -0.81 -4.37
N ALA A 138 5.32 0.41 -4.76
CA ALA A 138 5.58 0.78 -6.15
C ALA A 138 6.76 -0.01 -6.73
N LEU A 139 7.87 -0.10 -6.00
CA LEU A 139 9.06 -0.84 -6.43
C LEU A 139 8.79 -2.34 -6.55
N VAL A 140 8.09 -2.94 -5.58
CA VAL A 140 7.70 -4.36 -5.61
C VAL A 140 6.77 -4.63 -6.79
N SER A 141 5.77 -3.77 -7.01
CA SER A 141 4.85 -3.89 -8.15
C SER A 141 5.60 -3.84 -9.49
N ILE A 142 6.46 -2.84 -9.69
CA ILE A 142 7.29 -2.72 -10.90
C ILE A 142 8.20 -3.94 -11.04
N GLY A 143 8.84 -4.38 -9.96
CA GLY A 143 9.74 -5.54 -9.97
C GLY A 143 9.04 -6.84 -10.39
N ILE A 144 7.86 -7.11 -9.85
CA ILE A 144 7.09 -8.31 -10.19
C ILE A 144 6.62 -8.26 -11.65
N VAL A 145 6.08 -7.12 -12.09
CA VAL A 145 5.64 -6.94 -13.48
C VAL A 145 6.83 -7.12 -14.44
N GLN A 146 7.97 -6.50 -14.15
CA GLN A 146 9.18 -6.64 -14.94
C GLN A 146 9.70 -8.07 -14.99
N PHE A 147 9.67 -8.77 -13.86
CA PHE A 147 10.03 -10.19 -13.83
C PHE A 147 9.18 -11.01 -14.80
N TYR A 148 7.86 -10.81 -14.82
CA TYR A 148 6.97 -11.54 -15.74
C TYR A 148 7.15 -11.13 -17.20
N ILE A 149 7.35 -9.83 -17.49
CA ILE A 149 7.61 -9.36 -18.86
C ILE A 149 8.93 -9.95 -19.37
N ILE A 150 10.00 -9.88 -18.59
CA ILE A 150 11.31 -10.40 -19.00
C ILE A 150 11.24 -11.91 -19.22
N LYS A 151 10.55 -12.65 -18.34
CA LYS A 151 10.40 -14.11 -18.47
C LYS A 151 9.56 -14.53 -19.67
N GLY A 152 8.49 -13.79 -20.00
CA GLY A 152 7.59 -14.14 -21.11
C GLY A 152 8.00 -13.58 -22.46
N LEU A 153 8.54 -12.37 -22.49
CA LEU A 153 8.69 -11.52 -23.68
C LEU A 153 10.16 -11.09 -23.92
N GLY A 154 11.05 -11.30 -22.96
CA GLY A 154 12.48 -10.99 -23.04
C GLY A 154 12.83 -9.59 -22.54
N VAL A 155 14.13 -9.40 -22.27
CA VAL A 155 14.69 -8.18 -21.63
C VAL A 155 14.38 -6.90 -22.42
N ARG A 156 14.45 -6.94 -23.75
CA ARG A 156 14.17 -5.76 -24.59
C ARG A 156 12.75 -5.24 -24.40
N LYS A 157 11.77 -6.15 -24.33
CA LYS A 157 10.37 -5.79 -24.07
C LYS A 157 10.15 -5.33 -22.63
N GLY A 158 10.90 -5.87 -21.67
CA GLY A 158 10.92 -5.37 -20.28
C GLY A 158 11.33 -3.91 -20.18
N ILE A 159 12.46 -3.56 -20.79
CA ILE A 159 12.95 -2.17 -20.85
C ILE A 159 11.95 -1.27 -21.58
N GLY A 160 11.43 -1.71 -22.74
CA GLY A 160 10.42 -0.96 -23.48
C GLY A 160 9.16 -0.68 -22.66
N ALA A 161 8.73 -1.63 -21.81
CA ALA A 161 7.60 -1.43 -20.91
C ALA A 161 7.88 -0.41 -19.80
N LEU A 162 9.11 -0.32 -19.27
CA LEU A 162 9.49 0.73 -18.32
C LEU A 162 9.45 2.11 -18.96
N VAL A 163 10.02 2.23 -20.17
CA VAL A 163 9.99 3.49 -20.92
C VAL A 163 8.55 3.90 -21.19
N GLY A 164 7.71 3.00 -21.70
CA GLY A 164 6.30 3.27 -21.93
C GLY A 164 5.52 3.64 -20.67
N LEU A 165 5.86 3.08 -19.51
CA LEU A 165 5.27 3.48 -18.22
C LEU A 165 5.62 4.92 -17.86
N ILE A 166 6.88 5.32 -18.06
CA ILE A 166 7.35 6.69 -17.79
C ILE A 166 6.70 7.67 -18.77
N GLU A 167 6.69 7.36 -20.06
CA GLU A 167 6.04 8.18 -21.09
C GLU A 167 4.55 8.35 -20.81
N GLY A 168 3.86 7.29 -20.39
CA GLY A 168 2.46 7.35 -19.98
C GLY A 168 2.23 8.25 -18.76
N ALA A 169 3.12 8.19 -17.76
CA ALA A 169 3.05 9.05 -16.58
C ALA A 169 3.31 10.53 -16.94
N VAL A 170 4.31 10.81 -17.77
CA VAL A 170 4.61 12.16 -18.27
C VAL A 170 3.43 12.71 -19.07
N GLY A 171 2.88 11.91 -20.00
CA GLY A 171 1.71 12.31 -20.78
C GLY A 171 0.48 12.61 -19.92
N PHE A 172 0.27 11.85 -18.84
CA PHE A 172 -0.80 12.16 -17.88
C PHE A 172 -0.57 13.48 -17.15
N ILE A 173 0.67 13.74 -16.68
CA ILE A 173 1.04 15.01 -16.04
C ILE A 173 0.81 16.18 -17.00
N ASP A 174 1.16 16.02 -18.27
CA ASP A 174 0.95 17.05 -19.29
C ASP A 174 -0.53 17.35 -19.51
N VAL A 175 -1.39 16.33 -19.60
CA VAL A 175 -2.85 16.50 -19.73
C VAL A 175 -3.44 17.24 -18.52
N VAL A 176 -3.00 16.88 -17.32
CA VAL A 176 -3.42 17.55 -16.08
C VAL A 176 -2.95 19.00 -16.07
N SER A 177 -1.69 19.24 -16.42
CA SER A 177 -1.09 20.58 -16.52
C SER A 177 -1.85 21.48 -17.51
N LEU A 178 -2.29 20.93 -18.64
CA LEU A 178 -3.14 21.63 -19.62
C LEU A 178 -4.54 21.95 -19.08
N THR A 179 -5.09 21.12 -18.19
CA THR A 179 -6.42 21.36 -17.59
C THR A 179 -6.39 22.51 -16.56
N PHE A 180 -5.22 22.76 -15.96
CA PHE A 180 -5.02 23.79 -14.93
C PHE A 180 -4.28 25.04 -15.43
N ARG A 181 -3.94 25.12 -16.72
CA ARG A 181 -3.44 26.33 -17.39
C ARG A 181 -4.59 27.18 -17.88
#